data_AF-N8VFA8-F1
#
_entry.id   AF-N8VFA8-F1
#
_cell.length_a   1.000
_cell.length_b   1.000
_cell.length_c   1.000
_cell.angle_alpha   90.00
_cell.angle_beta   90.00
_cell.angle_gamma   90.00
#
_symmetry.space_group_name_H-M   'P 1'
#
loop_
_entity.id
_entity.type
_entity.pdbx_description
1 polymer ?
#
loop_
_entity_poly.entity_id
_entity_poly.type
_entity_poly.pdbx_seq_one_letter_code
_entity_poly.pdbx_strand_id
1 'polypeptide(L)' 'MTRVLRRTQRDYSLVFKLSVVDQVEKGEMIYRQAQDKYEIQGCSTVLVWLRKHGNLDWSQ' A
#
# COMPACT_ATOMS: atom_id res chain seq x y z
N MET A 1 6.52 -26.98 1.37
CA MET A 1 7.05 -25.71 1.92
C MET A 1 6.51 -24.57 1.08
N THR A 2 5.32 -24.06 1.41
CA THR A 2 4.75 -22.89 0.74
C THR A 2 5.52 -21.67 1.21
N ARG A 3 6.55 -21.29 0.44
CA ARG A 3 7.28 -20.03 0.61
C ARG A 3 6.24 -18.93 0.47
N VAL A 4 5.84 -18.32 1.58
CA VAL A 4 5.02 -17.10 1.57
C VAL A 4 5.76 -16.13 0.65
N LEU A 5 5.23 -15.95 -0.56
CA LEU A 5 5.80 -15.06 -1.56
C LEU A 5 5.56 -13.65 -1.03
N ARG A 6 6.44 -13.20 -0.14
CA ARG A 6 6.50 -11.81 0.28
C ARG A 6 6.57 -10.98 -0.99
N ARG A 7 5.49 -10.26 -1.30
CA ARG A 7 5.38 -9.42 -2.49
C ARG A 7 6.51 -8.41 -2.40
N THR A 8 7.50 -8.57 -3.26
CA THR A 8 8.60 -7.61 -3.38
C THR A 8 8.16 -6.41 -4.20
N GLN A 9 8.82 -5.26 -4.03
CA GLN A 9 8.45 -3.99 -4.67
C GLN A 9 8.22 -4.09 -6.20
N ARG A 10 8.90 -5.04 -6.86
CA ARG A 10 8.81 -5.34 -8.28
C ARG A 10 7.47 -5.95 -8.72
N ASP A 11 6.70 -6.55 -7.81
CA ASP A 11 5.43 -7.21 -8.10
C ASP A 11 4.21 -6.30 -7.92
N TYR A 12 4.41 -5.05 -7.47
CA TYR A 12 3.32 -4.10 -7.29
C TYR A 12 2.95 -3.45 -8.62
N SER A 13 1.97 -4.05 -9.29
CA SER A 13 1.31 -3.48 -10.46
C SER A 13 0.64 -2.14 -10.12
N LEU A 14 0.55 -1.23 -11.09
CA LEU A 14 -0.06 0.09 -10.89
C LEU A 14 -1.49 -0.02 -10.35
N VAL A 15 -2.28 -0.96 -10.88
CA VAL A 15 -3.66 -1.25 -10.43
C VAL A 15 -3.70 -1.62 -8.95
N PHE A 16 -2.75 -2.41 -8.48
CA PHE A 16 -2.65 -2.80 -7.08
C PHE A 16 -2.38 -1.58 -6.18
N LYS A 17 -1.44 -0.71 -6.58
CA LYS A 17 -1.12 0.52 -5.85
C LYS A 17 -2.34 1.44 -5.74
N LEU A 18 -3.07 1.62 -6.84
CA LEU A 18 -4.27 2.43 -6.88
C LEU A 18 -5.39 1.84 -6.00
N SER A 19 -5.58 0.52 -6.03
CA SER A 19 -6.58 -0.15 -5.17
C SER A 19 -6.27 -0.01 -3.68
N VAL A 20 -4.99 -0.04 -3.29
CA VAL A 20 -4.58 0.21 -1.91
C VAL A 20 -4.80 1.67 -1.51
N VAL A 21 -4.48 2.61 -2.41
CA VAL A 21 -4.69 4.06 -2.17
C VAL A 21 -6.18 4.37 -2.04
N ASP A 22 -7.03 3.85 -2.93
CA ASP A 22 -8.48 4.05 -2.92
C ASP A 22 -9.14 3.55 -1.62
N GLN A 23 -8.78 2.35 -1.15
CA GLN A 23 -9.28 1.82 0.13
C GLN A 23 -8.87 2.67 1.34
N VAL A 24 -7.65 3.25 1.29
CA VAL A 24 -7.17 4.13 2.37
C VAL A 24 -7.82 5.51 2.30
N GLU A 25 -8.00 6.08 1.10
CA GLU A 25 -8.67 7.37 0.90
C GLU A 25 -10.17 7.30 1.25
N LYS A 26 -10.82 6.16 1.00
CA LYS A 26 -12.20 5.89 1.45
C LYS A 26 -12.33 5.69 2.96
N GLY A 27 -11.22 5.55 3.68
CA GLY A 27 -11.22 5.26 5.12
C GLY A 27 -11.61 3.82 5.45
N GLU A 28 -11.65 2.92 4.46
CA GLU A 28 -11.95 1.49 4.67
C GLU A 28 -10.81 0.77 5.39
N MET A 29 -9.58 1.26 5.25
CA MET A 29 -8.43 0.73 5.97
C MET A 29 -7.35 1.79 6.20
N ILE A 30 -6.60 1.65 7.29
CA ILE A 30 -5.41 2.48 7.54
C ILE A 30 -4.18 1.91 6.82
N TYR A 31 -3.22 2.77 6.49
CA TYR A 31 -1.98 2.36 5.79
C TYR A 31 -1.24 1.22 6.52
N ARG A 32 -1.28 1.18 7.87
CA ARG A 32 -0.66 0.09 8.66
C ARG A 32 -1.38 -1.25 8.47
N GLN A 33 -2.71 -1.24 8.36
CA GLN A 33 -3.49 -2.43 8.05
C GLN A 33 -3.26 -2.88 6.61
N ALA A 34 -3.12 -1.95 5.67
CA ALA A 34 -2.80 -2.28 4.30
C ALA A 34 -1.44 -2.98 4.21
N GLN A 35 -0.47 -2.53 4.99
CA GLN A 35 0.82 -3.22 5.05
C GLN A 35 0.73 -4.66 5.55
N ASP A 36 0.01 -4.89 6.65
CA ASP A 36 -0.12 -6.22 7.24
C ASP A 36 -0.93 -7.15 6.32
N LYS A 37 -2.08 -6.67 5.83
CA LYS A 37 -3.00 -7.41 4.97
C LYS A 37 -2.38 -7.82 3.63
N TYR A 38 -1.55 -6.95 3.05
CA TYR A 38 -0.92 -7.19 1.75
C TYR A 38 0.56 -7.59 1.87
N GLU A 39 1.04 -7.85 3.09
CA GLU A 39 2.42 -8.21 3.42
C GLU A 39 3.45 -7.26 2.78
N ILE A 40 3.14 -5.96 2.76
CA ILE A 40 3.97 -4.94 2.13
C ILE A 40 5.19 -4.68 3.00
N GLN A 41 6.36 -4.98 2.44
CA GLN A 41 7.62 -4.67 3.10
C GLN A 41 7.88 -3.15 3.02
N GLY A 42 8.05 -2.54 4.19
CA GLY A 42 8.38 -1.13 4.36
C GLY A 42 7.21 -0.27 4.84
N CYS A 43 7.36 0.31 6.05
CA CYS A 43 6.41 1.22 6.71
C CYS A 43 6.03 2.45 5.87
N SER A 44 6.92 2.86 4.99
CA SER A 44 6.74 4.01 4.11
C SER A 44 6.25 3.66 2.71
N THR A 45 6.14 2.38 2.34
CA THR A 45 5.78 1.99 0.96
C THR A 45 4.37 2.45 0.60
N VAL A 46 3.40 2.22 1.50
CA VAL A 46 2.01 2.67 1.31
C VAL A 46 1.92 4.20 1.35
N LEU A 47 2.68 4.85 2.24
CA LEU A 47 2.76 6.31 2.31
C LEU A 47 3.32 6.94 1.03
N VAL A 48 4.32 6.31 0.41
CA VAL A 48 4.88 6.76 -0.87
C VAL A 48 3.83 6.63 -1.99
N TRP A 49 2.98 5.60 -1.96
CA TRP A 49 1.89 5.48 -2.94
C TRP A 49 0.82 6.53 -2.72
N LEU A 50 0.45 6.78 -1.46
CA LEU A 50 -0.49 7.84 -1.10
C LEU A 50 0.04 9.22 -1.50
N ARG A 51 1.33 9.51 -1.34
CA ARG A 51 1.93 10.77 -1.81
C ARG A 51 2.02 10.90 -3.33
N LYS A 52 2.18 9.79 -4.05
CA LYS A 52 2.38 9.79 -5.50
C LYS A 52 1.07 9.70 -6.29
N HIS A 53 0.06 9.06 -5.71
CA HIS A 53 -1.21 8.74 -6.36
C HIS A 53 -2.44 9.26 -5.60
N GLY A 54 -2.32 9.60 -4.32
CA GLY A 54 -3.41 10.19 -3.55
C GLY A 54 -3.49 11.69 -3.80
N ASN A 55 -4.71 12.25 -3.67
CA ASN A 55 -4.97 13.69 -3.81
C ASN A 55 -4.90 14.44 -2.47
N LEU A 56 -4.94 13.71 -1.36
CA LEU A 56 -4.82 14.27 -0.02
C LEU A 56 -3.34 14.52 0.31
N ASP A 57 -3.05 15.68 0.91
CA ASP A 57 -1.69 16.06 1.30
C ASP A 57 -1.27 15.23 2.54
N TRP A 58 -0.75 14.02 2.30
CA TRP A 58 -0.32 13.08 3.35
C TRP A 58 1.05 13.46 3.96
N SER A 59 1.26 14.75 4.24
CA SER A 59 2.49 15.35 4.82
C SER A 59 2.42 15.52 6.35
N GLN A 60 2.00 14.48 7.08
CA GLN A 60 2.14 14.44 8.55
C GLN A 60 3.38 13.67 8.97
#